data_AF-A0A2G9TEY7-F1
#
_entry.id   AF-A0A2G9TEY7-F1
#
_cell.length_a   1.000
_cell.length_b   1.000
_cell.length_c   1.000
_cell.angle_alpha   90.00
_cell.angle_beta   90.00
_cell.angle_gamma   90.00
#
_symmetry.space_group_name_H-M   'P 1'
#
loop_
_entity.id
_entity.type
_entity.pdbx_description
1 polymer ?
#
loop_
_entity_poly.entity_id
_entity_poly.type
_entity_poly.pdbx_seq_one_letter_code
_entity_poly.pdbx_strand_id
1 'polypeptide(L)'
;MLTLADGPLELNHLFYMDDLKVYSPKWEDIVKAREGIERVAGELGLHMNPSKCAVHSLHLPRPDNTADGMEQIPVLGSNSLYKYLGAEQNTLVDMDHLWSRVREKALASARRIMLSDLTVRQKIN
;
A
#
# COMPACT_ATOMS: atom_id res chain seq x y z
N MET A 1 16.23 4.20 -32.35
CA MET A 1 15.74 5.53 -31.95
C MET A 1 14.58 5.28 -30.98
N LEU A 2 14.84 5.30 -29.68
CA LEU A 2 13.80 5.08 -28.65
C LEU A 2 13.11 6.41 -28.42
N THR A 3 11.83 6.50 -28.78
CA THR A 3 10.97 7.65 -28.49
C THR A 3 10.81 7.78 -26.98
N LEU A 4 11.27 8.89 -26.40
CA LEU A 4 10.91 9.32 -25.05
C LEU A 4 9.38 9.46 -25.03
N ALA A 5 8.73 8.70 -24.16
CA ALA A 5 7.28 8.75 -23.98
C ALA A 5 6.90 10.14 -23.43
N ASP A 6 6.37 11.01 -24.28
CA ASP A 6 6.04 12.41 -23.99
C ASP A 6 4.63 12.58 -23.39
N GLY A 7 4.18 11.58 -22.63
CA GLY A 7 2.88 11.55 -21.95
C GLY A 7 3.01 11.80 -20.45
N PRO A 8 1.92 12.18 -19.75
CA PRO A 8 1.93 12.20 -18.29
C PRO A 8 2.32 10.82 -17.75
N LEU A 9 3.08 10.81 -16.65
CA LEU A 9 3.43 9.57 -15.97
C LEU A 9 2.15 8.87 -15.48
N GLU A 10 1.78 7.75 -16.11
CA GLU A 10 0.65 6.93 -15.70
C GLU A 10 1.10 5.84 -14.73
N LEU A 11 0.83 6.04 -13.44
CA LEU A 11 1.03 5.02 -12.43
C LEU A 11 -0.16 4.05 -12.43
N ASN A 12 0.06 2.82 -12.87
CA ASN A 12 -0.99 1.79 -12.90
C ASN A 12 -1.01 0.92 -11.64
N HIS A 13 0.17 0.56 -11.11
CA HIS A 13 0.28 -0.26 -9.91
C HIS A 13 1.61 -0.07 -9.20
N LEU A 14 1.66 -0.46 -7.93
CA LEU A 14 2.86 -0.71 -7.16
C LEU A 14 2.81 -2.15 -6.66
N PHE A 15 3.89 -2.88 -6.83
CA PHE A 15 3.98 -4.28 -6.44
C PHE A 15 5.25 -4.52 -5.63
N TYR A 16 5.09 -5.06 -4.43
CA TYR A 16 6.18 -5.46 -3.56
C TYR A 16 5.80 -6.73 -2.79
N MET A 17 6.48 -7.85 -3.09
CA MET A 17 6.17 -9.16 -2.51
C MET A 17 4.69 -9.55 -2.74
N ASP A 18 3.90 -9.80 -1.70
CA ASP A 18 2.47 -10.08 -1.77
C ASP A 18 1.60 -8.81 -1.78
N ASP A 19 2.18 -7.64 -1.49
CA ASP A 19 1.48 -6.36 -1.49
C ASP A 19 1.37 -5.79 -2.92
N LEU A 20 0.16 -5.84 -3.47
CA LEU A 20 -0.20 -5.23 -4.76
C LEU A 20 -1.18 -4.07 -4.54
N LYS A 21 -0.78 -2.88 -4.97
CA LYS A 21 -1.63 -1.68 -5.00
C LYS A 21 -1.91 -1.28 -6.43
N VAL A 22 -3.19 -1.23 -6.80
CA VAL A 22 -3.64 -0.84 -8.14
C VAL A 22 -4.22 0.57 -8.10
N TYR A 23 -3.93 1.35 -9.13
CA TYR A 23 -4.43 2.70 -9.34
C TYR A 23 -5.31 2.72 -10.58
N SER A 24 -6.47 3.35 -10.48
CA SER A 24 -7.31 3.63 -11.63
C SER A 24 -8.18 4.85 -11.36
N PRO A 25 -8.46 5.69 -12.37
CA PRO A 25 -9.42 6.77 -12.24
C PRO A 25 -10.88 6.28 -12.16
N LYS A 26 -11.17 5.04 -12.56
CA LYS A 26 -12.54 4.50 -12.62
C LYS A 26 -12.74 3.30 -11.68
N TRP A 27 -13.85 3.34 -10.96
CA TRP A 27 -14.25 2.26 -10.05
C TRP A 27 -14.43 0.91 -10.76
N GLU A 28 -15.06 0.91 -11.94
CA GLU A 28 -15.27 -0.29 -12.76
C GLU A 28 -13.97 -1.02 -13.09
N ASP A 29 -12.89 -0.28 -13.30
CA ASP A 29 -11.58 -0.85 -13.64
C ASP A 29 -10.89 -1.42 -12.40
N ILE A 30 -11.13 -0.87 -11.20
CA ILE A 30 -10.67 -1.47 -9.94
C ILE A 30 -11.36 -2.81 -9.68
N VAL A 31 -12.68 -2.89 -9.92
CA VAL A 31 -13.43 -4.16 -9.77
C VAL A 31 -12.90 -5.22 -10.74
N LYS A 32 -12.74 -4.87 -12.03
CA LYS A 32 -12.14 -5.78 -13.03
C LYS A 32 -10.71 -6.19 -12.66
N ALA A 33 -9.90 -5.26 -12.15
CA ALA A 33 -8.55 -5.56 -11.71
C ALA A 33 -8.56 -6.58 -10.57
N ARG A 34 -9.43 -6.40 -9.56
CA ARG A 34 -9.58 -7.33 -8.44
C ARG A 34 -9.94 -8.75 -8.90
N GLU A 35 -10.93 -8.89 -9.79
CA GLU A 35 -11.31 -10.19 -10.36
C GLU A 35 -10.17 -10.83 -11.16
N GLY A 36 -9.47 -10.04 -11.98
CA GLY A 36 -8.33 -10.51 -12.77
C GLY A 36 -7.17 -10.97 -11.90
N ILE A 37 -6.87 -10.21 -10.84
CA ILE A 37 -5.83 -10.56 -9.85
C ILE A 37 -6.20 -11.85 -9.13
N GLU A 38 -7.43 -11.98 -8.65
CA GLU A 38 -7.89 -13.19 -7.95
C GLU A 38 -7.80 -14.43 -8.84
N ARG A 39 -8.18 -14.31 -10.13
CA ARG A 39 -8.05 -15.41 -11.10
C ARG A 39 -6.60 -15.81 -11.32
N VAL A 40 -5.72 -14.85 -11.64
CA VAL A 40 -4.31 -15.15 -11.95
C VAL A 40 -3.56 -15.63 -10.71
N ALA A 41 -3.81 -15.03 -9.54
CA ALA A 41 -3.24 -15.49 -8.28
C ALA A 41 -3.73 -16.92 -7.94
N GLY A 42 -5.01 -17.21 -8.19
CA GLY A 42 -5.59 -18.53 -8.00
C GLY A 42 -4.94 -19.61 -8.87
N GLU A 43 -4.57 -19.30 -10.12
CA GLU A 43 -3.80 -20.19 -11.00
C GLU A 43 -2.41 -20.55 -10.41
N LEU A 44 -1.88 -19.71 -9.53
CA LEU A 44 -0.62 -19.92 -8.79
C LEU A 44 -0.81 -20.55 -7.41
N GLY A 45 -2.05 -20.89 -7.03
CA GLY A 45 -2.38 -21.41 -5.69
C GLY A 45 -2.36 -20.35 -4.60
N LEU A 46 -2.45 -19.07 -4.96
CA LEU A 46 -2.52 -17.94 -4.03
C LEU A 46 -3.97 -17.47 -3.87
N HIS A 47 -4.29 -16.96 -2.68
CA HIS A 47 -5.59 -16.39 -2.36
C HIS A 47 -5.44 -14.98 -1.82
N MET A 48 -6.31 -14.07 -2.26
CA MET A 48 -6.39 -12.74 -1.66
C MET A 48 -6.85 -12.84 -0.21
N ASN A 49 -6.36 -11.93 0.62
CA ASN A 49 -6.81 -11.78 2.01
C ASN A 49 -7.65 -10.49 2.14
N PRO A 50 -9.00 -10.57 2.07
CA PRO A 50 -9.86 -9.40 2.08
C PRO A 50 -9.68 -8.52 3.33
N SER A 51 -9.35 -9.12 4.49
CA SER A 51 -9.15 -8.35 5.73
C SER A 51 -7.89 -7.48 5.72
N LYS A 52 -6.96 -7.73 4.79
CA LYS A 52 -5.76 -6.92 4.57
C LYS A 52 -5.89 -5.98 3.36
N CYS A 53 -6.91 -6.16 2.53
CA CYS A 53 -7.15 -5.31 1.37
C CYS A 53 -7.99 -4.09 1.76
N ALA A 54 -7.83 -3.00 1.02
CA ALA A 54 -8.70 -1.84 1.11
C ALA A 54 -8.71 -1.07 -0.21
N VAL A 55 -9.80 -0.37 -0.51
CA VAL A 55 -9.85 0.59 -1.62
C VAL A 55 -9.92 2.00 -1.07
N HIS A 56 -8.98 2.84 -1.48
CA HIS A 56 -9.00 4.27 -1.14
C HIS A 56 -9.55 5.06 -2.33
N SER A 57 -10.65 5.79 -2.13
CA SER A 57 -11.21 6.69 -3.15
C SER A 57 -11.09 8.15 -2.73
N LEU A 58 -10.61 8.99 -3.64
CA LEU A 58 -10.53 10.45 -3.44
C LEU A 58 -11.89 11.14 -3.63
N HIS A 59 -12.78 10.52 -4.41
CA HIS A 59 -14.14 10.99 -4.61
C HIS A 59 -15.08 10.06 -3.84
N LEU A 60 -15.67 10.57 -2.76
CA LEU A 60 -16.86 9.97 -2.15
C LEU A 60 -18.13 10.57 -2.78
N PRO A 61 -19.24 9.80 -2.86
CA PRO A 61 -19.44 8.47 -2.29
C PRO A 61 -19.33 7.34 -3.31
N ARG A 62 -19.20 6.11 -2.81
CA ARG A 62 -19.45 4.87 -3.56
C ARG A 62 -20.73 5.06 -4.38
N PRO A 63 -20.78 4.74 -5.68
CA PRO A 63 -22.06 4.71 -6.37
C PRO A 63 -22.91 3.65 -5.68
N ASP A 64 -24.05 4.05 -5.10
CA ASP A 64 -24.92 3.19 -4.28
C ASP A 64 -25.48 1.95 -5.01
N ASN A 65 -25.10 1.73 -6.27
CA ASN A 65 -25.70 0.72 -7.16
C ASN A 65 -24.71 -0.04 -8.07
N THR A 66 -23.40 -0.09 -7.78
CA THR A 66 -22.47 -0.81 -8.68
C THR A 66 -21.62 -1.92 -8.04
N ALA A 67 -21.91 -3.12 -8.55
CA ALA A 67 -21.11 -4.34 -8.63
C ALA A 67 -20.84 -5.12 -7.32
N ASP A 68 -21.61 -6.19 -7.20
CA ASP A 68 -21.28 -7.49 -6.60
C ASP A 68 -19.76 -7.79 -6.70
N GLY A 69 -19.12 -8.19 -5.59
CA GLY A 69 -17.72 -8.67 -5.61
C GLY A 69 -16.70 -7.90 -4.76
N MET A 70 -17.03 -6.69 -4.27
CA MET A 70 -16.15 -5.93 -3.34
C MET A 70 -16.68 -5.89 -1.90
N GLU A 71 -17.70 -6.69 -1.58
CA GLU A 71 -18.40 -6.65 -0.28
C GLU A 71 -17.49 -6.91 0.94
N GLN A 72 -16.43 -7.69 0.75
CA GLN A 72 -15.50 -8.06 1.81
C GLN A 72 -14.30 -7.11 1.95
N ILE A 73 -14.13 -6.14 1.04
CA ILE A 73 -13.00 -5.21 1.03
C ILE A 73 -13.50 -3.81 1.44
N PRO A 74 -13.03 -3.25 2.56
CA PRO A 74 -13.47 -1.94 3.02
C PRO A 74 -13.05 -0.83 2.04
N VAL A 75 -13.98 0.11 1.81
CA VAL A 75 -13.68 1.37 1.11
C VAL A 75 -13.30 2.42 2.14
N LEU A 76 -12.05 2.85 2.08
CA LEU A 76 -11.49 3.92 2.88
C LEU A 76 -11.79 5.26 2.22
N GLY A 77 -12.32 6.20 3.01
CA GLY A 77 -12.59 7.56 2.55
C GLY A 77 -11.37 8.47 2.68
N SER A 78 -11.54 9.73 2.29
CA SER A 78 -10.47 10.73 2.21
C SER A 78 -9.72 10.99 3.53
N ASN A 79 -10.36 10.70 4.67
CA ASN A 79 -9.79 10.87 6.01
C ASN A 79 -9.20 9.57 6.60
N SER A 80 -9.18 8.49 5.83
CA SER A 80 -8.75 7.17 6.28
C SER A 80 -7.35 6.87 5.77
N LEU A 81 -6.44 6.53 6.68
CA LEU A 81 -5.04 6.23 6.35
C LEU A 81 -4.89 4.75 5.99
N TYR A 82 -4.35 4.46 4.80
CA TYR A 82 -3.89 3.11 4.46
C TYR A 82 -2.39 3.00 4.67
N LYS A 83 -1.92 1.91 5.29
CA LYS A 83 -0.50 1.65 5.48
C LYS A 83 0.01 0.77 4.36
N TYR A 84 0.98 1.27 3.60
CA TYR A 84 1.71 0.48 2.60
C TYR A 84 3.19 0.49 2.95
N LEU A 85 3.79 -0.70 3.13
CA LEU A 85 5.19 -0.87 3.55
C LEU A 85 5.55 -0.11 4.85
N GLY A 86 4.60 0.01 5.78
CA GLY A 86 4.81 0.72 7.05
C GLY A 86 4.76 2.25 6.96
N ALA A 87 4.60 2.82 5.76
CA ALA A 87 4.30 4.23 5.55
C ALA A 87 2.78 4.45 5.53
N GLU A 88 2.30 5.40 6.31
CA GLU A 88 0.93 5.87 6.23
C GLU A 88 0.79 6.70 4.94
N GLN A 89 -0.04 6.22 4.01
CA GLN A 89 -0.32 6.89 2.76
C GLN A 89 -1.68 7.59 2.85
N ASN A 90 -1.66 8.91 2.70
CA ASN A 90 -2.79 9.76 2.31
C ASN A 90 -2.50 10.39 0.93
N THR A 91 -3.41 11.20 0.41
CA THR A 91 -3.26 11.93 -0.86
C THR A 91 -2.04 12.86 -0.89
N LEU A 92 -1.58 13.30 0.27
CA LEU A 92 -0.46 14.23 0.46
C LEU A 92 0.48 13.64 1.50
N VAL A 93 1.26 12.63 1.10
CA VAL A 93 2.26 12.04 1.99
C VAL A 93 3.29 13.12 2.30
N ASP A 94 3.27 13.61 3.54
CA ASP A 94 4.32 14.45 4.07
C ASP A 94 5.55 13.57 4.32
N MET A 95 6.44 13.55 3.32
CA MET A 95 7.68 12.76 3.36
C MET A 95 8.59 13.18 4.51
N ASP A 96 8.57 14.45 4.91
CA ASP A 96 9.38 14.94 6.02
C ASP A 96 8.88 14.37 7.35
N HIS A 97 7.56 14.39 7.55
CA HIS A 97 6.95 13.78 8.74
C HIS A 97 7.15 12.25 8.77
N LEU A 98 7.02 11.56 7.63
CA LEU A 98 7.32 10.14 7.52
C LEU A 98 8.77 9.85 7.92
N TRP A 99 9.71 10.63 7.41
CA TRP A 99 11.14 10.42 7.68
C TRP A 99 11.52 10.72 9.12
N SER A 100 10.88 11.72 9.74
CA SER A 100 11.01 11.99 11.17
C SER A 100 10.62 10.77 12.02
N ARG A 101 9.47 10.15 11.73
CA ARG A 101 9.00 8.94 12.45
C ARG A 101 9.93 7.74 12.25
N VAL A 102 10.45 7.53 11.05
CA VAL A 102 11.43 6.47 10.77
C VAL A 102 12.68 6.70 11.60
N ARG A 103 13.21 7.93 11.59
CA ARG A 103 14.38 8.33 12.37
C ARG A 103 14.17 8.08 13.87
N GLU A 104 13.04 8.50 14.42
CA GLU A 104 12.73 8.31 15.84
C GLU A 104 12.70 6.83 16.23
N LYS A 105 12.01 5.99 15.45
CA LYS A 105 11.93 4.54 15.72
C LYS A 105 13.28 3.85 15.59
N ALA A 106 14.07 4.21 14.57
CA ALA A 106 15.42 3.68 14.39
C ALA A 106 16.32 4.07 15.56
N LEU A 107 16.29 5.34 15.98
CA LEU A 107 17.09 5.84 17.10
C LEU A 107 16.67 5.21 18.42
N ALA A 108 15.36 5.06 18.68
CA ALA A 108 14.85 4.39 19.87
C ALA A 108 15.30 2.93 19.93
N SER A 109 15.25 2.23 18.80
CA SER A 109 15.72 0.84 18.68
C SER A 109 17.22 0.74 18.91
N ALA A 110 18.01 1.63 18.30
CA ALA A 110 19.45 1.70 18.49
C ALA A 110 19.80 2.00 19.96
N ARG A 111 19.14 2.97 20.60
CA ARG A 111 19.32 3.28 22.03
C ARG A 111 19.03 2.07 22.90
N ARG A 112 17.93 1.36 22.66
CA ARG A 112 17.58 0.15 23.40
C ARG A 112 18.66 -0.93 23.27
N ILE A 113 19.18 -1.15 22.06
CA ILE A 113 20.26 -2.11 21.83
C ILE A 113 21.52 -1.67 22.57
N MET A 114 21.94 -0.42 22.40
CA MET A 114 23.18 0.10 22.98
C MET A 114 23.16 0.13 24.52
N LEU A 115 21.99 0.36 25.13
CA LEU A 115 21.80 0.38 26.58
C LEU A 115 21.49 -0.99 27.20
N SER A 116 21.30 -2.04 26.39
CA SER A 116 21.09 -3.39 26.90
C SER A 116 22.38 -4.02 27.46
N ASP A 117 22.24 -5.09 28.23
CA ASP A 117 23.37 -5.88 28.77
C ASP A 117 24.09 -6.75 27.73
N LEU A 118 23.78 -6.56 26.43
CA LEU A 118 24.50 -7.21 25.36
C LEU A 118 25.98 -6.80 25.36
N THR A 119 26.84 -7.75 25.06
CA THR A 119 28.26 -7.45 24.85
C THR A 119 28.43 -6.54 23.64
N VAL A 120 29.52 -5.76 23.60
CA VAL A 120 29.86 -4.92 22.44
C VAL A 120 29.83 -5.74 21.14
N ARG A 121 30.31 -6.98 21.20
CA ARG A 121 30.29 -7.90 20.06
C ARG A 121 28.87 -8.24 19.59
N GLN A 122 27.88 -8.32 20.48
CA GLN A 122 26.48 -8.59 20.12
C GLN A 122 25.71 -7.34 19.68
N LYS A 123 26.20 -6.14 19.98
CA LYS A 123 25.57 -4.85 19.63
C LYS A 123 25.92 -4.38 18.22
N ILE A 124 27.08 -4.78 17.70
CA ILE A 124 27.71 -4.19 16.49
C ILE A 124 28.14 -5.28 15.47
N ASN A 125 27.63 -6.51 15.58
CA ASN A 125 27.86 -7.59 14.59
C ASN A 125 26.58 -7.96 13.87
#